data_AF-A0A7S3IAE5-F1
#
_entry.id   AF-A0A7S3IAE5-F1
#
_cell.length_a   1.000
_cell.length_b   1.000
_cell.length_c   1.000
_cell.angle_alpha   90.00
_cell.angle_beta   90.00
_cell.angle_gamma   90.00
#
_symmetry.space_group_name_H-M   'P 1'
#
loop_
_entity.id
_entity.type
_entity.pdbx_description
1 polymer ?
#
loop_
_entity_poly.entity_id
_entity_poly.type
_entity_poly.pdbx_seq_one_letter_code
_entity_poly.pdbx_strand_id
1 'polypeptide(L)'
;VKSSLYLAIMLENYPLHVFQNATGFRGNFTEMLERGIKSAVQDAAKEARANGRRAFLAYRALFPDEATRLYSTFDYSVQKAFGEEPSAPPRRPSSTKPNSKQQNPQKAKTESGFYSTHSSSMKKTTKGIRSESPPAKLEGDLSCTGGSEEIRAPPVKSKKPVIEKPPSENPETRLSLMLDKSYSENWSTRFNCFDKLSKKLGEEDGECYAEAISNSEQLFEKLINTHIEHLRDSHFKVVTACLESLKVIIEMFPEKASFFLESLLPKLLDCFGDSKEGVSQAADDLLEIIIDIYIPEDLLTLLMRFQINETKPKSKVKFLEFLTRLADLSEDYFESQLQVKSFVKKVANLAKDSSSKPLLSQAIKALEGAKQKNQDLTLSSIVELPSREQEVVRKLAQEFGSDLSYHLKPRTVYLQEETKK
;
A
#
# COMPACT_ATOMS: atom_id res chain seq x y z
N VAL A 1 -13.27 27.94 3.20
CA VAL A 1 -13.02 27.88 4.68
C VAL A 1 -12.56 26.50 5.17
N LYS A 2 -13.43 25.49 5.41
CA LYS A 2 -13.01 24.17 5.95
C LYS A 2 -11.92 23.49 5.09
N SER A 3 -12.12 23.46 3.78
CA SER A 3 -11.16 22.95 2.80
C SER A 3 -9.79 23.61 2.88
N SER A 4 -9.74 24.95 2.94
CA SER A 4 -8.48 25.68 3.08
C SER A 4 -7.82 25.54 4.46
N LEU A 5 -8.59 25.27 5.52
CA LEU A 5 -8.04 24.89 6.83
C LEU A 5 -7.35 23.52 6.77
N TYR A 6 -7.99 22.51 6.17
CA TYR A 6 -7.36 21.19 5.99
C TYR A 6 -6.10 21.26 5.13
N LEU A 7 -6.13 22.02 4.02
CA LEU A 7 -4.96 22.25 3.17
C LEU A 7 -3.79 22.87 3.95
N ALA A 8 -4.05 23.86 4.81
CA ALA A 8 -3.03 24.46 5.67
C ALA A 8 -2.49 23.47 6.70
N ILE A 9 -3.35 22.73 7.41
CA ILE A 9 -2.94 21.75 8.42
C ILE A 9 -2.11 20.62 7.77
N MET A 10 -2.52 20.13 6.61
CA MET A 10 -1.79 19.10 5.88
C MET A 10 -0.36 19.56 5.54
N LEU A 11 -0.22 20.73 4.91
CA LEU A 11 1.08 21.28 4.52
C LEU A 11 1.97 21.67 5.72
N GLU A 12 1.38 22.01 6.87
CA GLU A 12 2.12 22.33 8.10
C GLU A 12 2.63 21.10 8.87
N ASN A 13 2.00 19.92 8.71
CA ASN A 13 2.23 18.77 9.60
C ASN A 13 2.78 17.52 8.90
N TYR A 14 2.63 17.39 7.58
CA TYR A 14 3.14 16.24 6.83
C TYR A 14 4.56 16.51 6.29
N PRO A 15 5.47 15.52 6.36
CA PRO A 15 6.84 15.67 5.86
C PRO A 15 6.90 15.55 4.33
N LEU A 16 7.93 16.18 3.74
CA LEU A 16 8.11 16.27 2.28
C LEU A 16 7.98 14.93 1.55
N HIS A 17 8.50 13.83 2.11
CA HIS A 17 8.45 12.51 1.44
C HIS A 17 7.03 11.99 1.21
N VAL A 18 6.05 12.32 2.08
CA VAL A 18 4.64 11.92 1.85
C VAL A 18 4.09 12.63 0.62
N PHE A 19 4.44 13.91 0.45
CA PHE A 19 4.07 14.66 -0.74
C PHE A 19 4.84 14.21 -1.98
N GLN A 20 6.15 13.93 -1.87
CA GLN A 20 6.95 13.41 -2.99
C GLN A 20 6.38 12.08 -3.51
N ASN A 21 6.03 11.16 -2.61
CA ASN A 21 5.29 9.95 -2.95
C ASN A 21 4.00 10.31 -3.70
N ALA A 22 3.12 11.12 -3.11
CA ALA A 22 1.86 11.54 -3.75
C ALA A 22 2.03 12.25 -5.11
N THR A 23 3.16 12.94 -5.34
CA THR A 23 3.46 13.60 -6.62
C THR A 23 3.95 12.63 -7.70
N GLY A 24 4.82 11.67 -7.36
CA GLY A 24 5.15 10.56 -8.27
C GLY A 24 3.93 9.68 -8.58
N PHE A 25 3.02 9.57 -7.60
CA PHE A 25 1.83 8.74 -7.66
C PHE A 25 0.71 9.27 -8.58
N ARG A 26 0.51 10.60 -8.63
CA ARG A 26 -0.61 11.22 -9.38
C ARG A 26 -0.20 12.24 -10.44
N GLY A 27 1.08 12.57 -10.56
CA GLY A 27 1.66 13.55 -11.50
C GLY A 27 1.23 15.02 -11.31
N ASN A 28 0.00 15.23 -10.86
CA ASN A 28 -0.71 16.51 -10.79
C ASN A 28 -0.95 16.98 -9.35
N PHE A 29 -0.46 16.24 -8.34
CA PHE A 29 -0.74 16.55 -6.94
C PHE A 29 -0.20 17.93 -6.54
N THR A 30 0.99 18.31 -7.01
CA THR A 30 1.55 19.67 -6.87
C THR A 30 0.63 20.72 -7.46
N GLU A 31 0.10 20.51 -8.67
CA GLU A 31 -0.87 21.44 -9.25
C GLU A 31 -2.16 21.53 -8.44
N MET A 32 -2.64 20.44 -7.86
CA MET A 32 -3.82 20.44 -7.00
C MET A 32 -3.59 21.27 -5.72
N LEU A 33 -2.41 21.16 -5.11
CA LEU A 33 -1.97 22.04 -4.01
C LEU A 33 -1.95 23.51 -4.46
N GLU A 34 -1.31 23.82 -5.60
CA GLU A 34 -1.25 25.19 -6.12
C GLU A 34 -2.64 25.77 -6.41
N ARG A 35 -3.53 25.01 -7.06
CA ARG A 35 -4.92 25.41 -7.36
C ARG A 35 -5.70 25.65 -6.06
N GLY A 36 -5.51 24.78 -5.05
CA GLY A 36 -6.10 24.93 -3.72
C GLY A 36 -5.62 26.20 -2.99
N ILE A 37 -4.31 26.48 -3.04
CA ILE A 37 -3.71 27.70 -2.47
C ILE A 37 -4.24 28.95 -3.20
N LYS A 38 -4.23 28.95 -4.55
CA LYS A 38 -4.75 30.04 -5.38
C LYS A 38 -6.20 30.39 -5.05
N SER A 39 -7.06 29.37 -4.99
CA SER A 39 -8.47 29.53 -4.59
C SER A 39 -8.60 30.06 -3.16
N ALA A 40 -7.84 29.52 -2.20
CA ALA A 40 -7.93 29.91 -0.80
C ALA A 40 -7.51 31.36 -0.53
N VAL A 41 -6.48 31.89 -1.20
CA VAL A 41 -6.04 33.29 -1.00
C VAL A 41 -6.92 34.32 -1.71
N GLN A 42 -7.77 33.88 -2.64
CA GLN A 42 -8.77 34.72 -3.33
C GLN A 42 -10.20 34.57 -2.77
N ASP A 43 -10.46 33.62 -1.86
CA ASP A 43 -11.75 33.37 -1.22
C ASP A 43 -12.32 34.65 -0.55
N ALA A 44 -13.62 34.93 -0.73
CA ALA A 44 -14.28 36.08 -0.11
C ALA A 44 -14.10 36.09 1.43
N ALA A 45 -14.13 34.91 2.07
CA ALA A 45 -14.02 34.77 3.51
C ALA A 45 -12.59 35.08 4.02
N LYS A 46 -12.49 36.05 4.93
CA LYS A 46 -11.21 36.47 5.57
C LYS A 46 -10.44 35.29 6.21
N GLU A 47 -11.17 34.35 6.81
CA GLU A 47 -10.60 33.16 7.43
C GLU A 47 -9.99 32.20 6.39
N ALA A 48 -10.68 31.96 5.28
CA ALA A 48 -10.17 31.12 4.21
C ALA A 48 -8.89 31.71 3.59
N ARG A 49 -8.83 33.04 3.43
CA ARG A 49 -7.61 33.75 3.03
C ARG A 49 -6.49 33.65 4.05
N ALA A 50 -6.79 33.67 5.35
CA ALA A 50 -5.78 33.43 6.39
C ALA A 50 -5.19 32.01 6.30
N ASN A 51 -6.05 31.01 6.10
CA ASN A 51 -5.62 29.62 5.91
C ASN A 51 -4.86 29.44 4.58
N GLY A 52 -5.27 30.09 3.50
CA GLY A 52 -4.54 30.09 2.22
C GLY A 52 -3.13 30.66 2.33
N ARG A 53 -2.92 31.71 3.16
CA ARG A 53 -1.57 32.25 3.43
C ARG A 53 -0.72 31.31 4.27
N ARG A 54 -1.28 30.66 5.29
CA ARG A 54 -0.60 29.58 6.04
C ARG A 54 -0.19 28.43 5.13
N ALA A 55 -1.11 27.95 4.29
CA ALA A 55 -0.86 26.92 3.30
C ALA A 55 0.28 27.30 2.34
N PHE A 56 0.30 28.53 1.81
CA PHE A 56 1.41 29.00 0.97
C PHE A 56 2.75 29.05 1.71
N LEU A 57 2.78 29.55 2.95
CA LEU A 57 4.02 29.63 3.74
C LEU A 57 4.60 28.24 4.06
N ALA A 58 3.74 27.27 4.36
CA ALA A 58 4.14 25.88 4.59
C ALA A 58 4.56 25.18 3.27
N TYR A 59 3.79 25.37 2.18
CA TYR A 59 4.14 24.90 0.84
C TYR A 59 5.52 25.39 0.40
N ARG A 60 5.85 26.67 0.65
CA ARG A 60 7.18 27.24 0.35
C ARG A 60 8.34 26.62 1.15
N ALA A 61 8.07 26.02 2.31
CA ALA A 61 9.08 25.30 3.09
C ALA A 61 9.31 23.86 2.57
N LEU A 62 8.38 23.32 1.80
CA LEU A 62 8.41 21.98 1.21
C LEU A 62 8.89 21.99 -0.25
N PHE A 63 8.41 22.97 -1.02
CA PHE A 63 8.51 23.09 -2.47
C PHE A 63 9.00 24.50 -2.84
N PRO A 64 10.29 24.83 -2.64
CA PRO A 64 10.78 26.21 -2.73
C PRO A 64 10.77 26.77 -4.17
N ASP A 65 11.08 25.95 -5.17
CA ASP A 65 11.14 26.38 -6.57
C ASP A 65 9.74 26.51 -7.16
N GLU A 66 8.84 25.59 -6.84
CA GLU A 66 7.43 25.62 -7.23
C GLU A 66 6.69 26.75 -6.50
N ALA A 67 6.96 26.99 -5.21
CA ALA A 67 6.43 28.14 -4.49
C ALA A 67 6.94 29.47 -5.06
N THR A 68 8.16 29.51 -5.61
CA THR A 68 8.70 30.69 -6.30
C THR A 68 7.97 30.93 -7.62
N ARG A 69 7.72 29.89 -8.43
CA ARG A 69 6.86 29.97 -9.63
C ARG A 69 5.44 30.42 -9.26
N LEU A 70 4.81 29.76 -8.30
CA LEU A 70 3.49 30.08 -7.75
C LEU A 70 3.37 31.54 -7.29
N TYR A 71 4.35 32.05 -6.53
CA TYR A 71 4.34 33.43 -6.01
C TYR A 71 4.24 34.48 -7.12
N SER A 72 4.93 34.26 -8.25
CA SER A 72 4.89 35.15 -9.41
C SER A 72 3.53 35.19 -10.13
N THR A 73 2.65 34.22 -9.88
CA THR A 73 1.28 34.21 -10.43
C THR A 73 0.26 35.02 -9.62
N PHE A 74 0.64 35.53 -8.45
CA PHE A 74 -0.22 36.35 -7.59
C PHE A 74 -0.06 37.84 -7.85
N ASP A 75 -1.14 38.60 -7.65
CA ASP A 75 -1.09 40.06 -7.66
C ASP A 75 -0.30 40.62 -6.45
N TYR A 76 0.11 41.89 -6.56
CA TYR A 76 0.90 42.57 -5.54
C TYR A 76 0.25 42.64 -4.15
N SER A 77 -1.09 42.66 -4.07
CA SER A 77 -1.82 42.69 -2.80
C SER A 77 -1.74 41.35 -2.08
N VAL A 78 -1.96 40.26 -2.82
CA VAL A 78 -1.80 38.89 -2.31
C VAL A 78 -0.33 38.59 -1.97
N GLN A 79 0.61 38.98 -2.84
CA GLN A 79 2.05 38.88 -2.59
C GLN A 79 2.47 39.58 -1.28
N LYS A 80 2.08 40.85 -1.10
CA LYS A 80 2.34 41.61 0.13
C LYS A 80 1.77 40.91 1.37
N ALA A 81 0.55 40.38 1.28
CA ALA A 81 -0.13 39.74 2.40
C ALA A 81 0.59 38.47 2.92
N PHE A 82 1.44 37.81 2.12
CA PHE A 82 2.28 36.70 2.60
C PHE A 82 3.47 37.17 3.47
N GLY A 83 3.88 38.44 3.35
CA GLY A 83 4.89 39.06 4.23
C GLY A 83 4.32 39.59 5.55
N GLU A 84 2.99 39.62 5.69
CA GLU A 84 2.30 40.01 6.91
C GLU A 84 2.06 38.77 7.79
N GLU A 85 2.96 38.54 8.75
CA GLU A 85 2.94 37.44 9.73
C GLU A 85 1.52 37.11 10.24
N PRO A 86 1.02 35.86 10.08
CA PRO A 86 -0.30 35.48 10.53
C PRO A 86 -0.45 35.62 12.05
N SER A 87 -1.23 36.60 12.50
CA SER A 87 -1.52 36.83 13.92
C SER A 87 -1.92 35.53 14.63
N ALA A 88 -1.10 35.11 15.59
CA ALA A 88 -1.15 33.77 16.18
C ALA A 88 -2.55 33.40 16.74
N PRO A 89 -2.97 32.12 16.61
CA PRO A 89 -4.29 31.69 17.04
C PRO A 89 -4.50 31.86 18.56
N PRO A 90 -5.74 32.12 19.01
CA PRO A 90 -6.03 32.37 20.42
C PRO A 90 -5.77 31.11 21.26
N ARG A 91 -4.77 31.18 22.15
CA ARG A 91 -4.47 30.10 23.09
C ARG A 91 -5.64 29.91 24.07
N ARG A 92 -6.14 28.67 24.19
CA ARG A 92 -7.11 28.31 25.25
C ARG A 92 -6.45 28.50 26.63
N PRO A 93 -7.21 28.94 27.66
CA PRO A 93 -6.65 29.17 29.00
C PRO A 93 -6.28 27.84 29.68
N SER A 94 -4.98 27.57 29.84
CA SER A 94 -4.46 26.43 30.60
C SER A 94 -4.61 26.68 32.11
N SER A 95 -5.48 25.92 32.77
CA SER A 95 -5.82 26.10 34.18
C SER A 95 -4.82 25.44 35.14
N THR A 96 -3.73 26.12 35.46
CA THR A 96 -2.83 25.73 36.56
C THR A 96 -2.27 26.97 37.27
N LYS A 97 -2.74 27.24 38.49
CA LYS A 97 -2.19 28.29 39.36
C LYS A 97 -1.00 27.75 40.16
N PRO A 98 0.22 28.29 40.01
CA PRO A 98 1.25 28.12 41.04
C PRO A 98 0.94 29.07 42.20
N ASN A 99 0.69 28.52 43.40
CA ASN A 99 0.43 29.32 44.60
C ASN A 99 1.71 29.40 45.45
N SER A 100 2.42 30.52 45.39
CA SER A 100 3.69 30.72 46.10
C SER A 100 3.47 31.16 47.55
N LYS A 101 4.04 30.40 48.50
CA LYS A 101 4.34 30.89 49.85
C LYS A 101 5.78 30.57 50.22
N GLN A 102 6.44 31.55 50.82
CA GLN A 102 7.81 31.46 51.32
C GLN A 102 7.83 30.76 52.68
N GLN A 103 8.90 30.03 53.01
CA GLN A 103 9.82 30.40 54.11
C GLN A 103 10.94 29.37 54.33
N ASN A 104 12.17 29.79 53.99
CA ASN A 104 13.46 29.66 54.71
C ASN A 104 13.95 28.32 55.33
N PRO A 105 15.27 28.20 55.61
CA PRO A 105 15.97 26.91 55.55
C PRO A 105 16.57 26.43 56.88
N GLN A 106 17.15 25.22 56.91
CA GLN A 106 18.30 24.95 57.78
C GLN A 106 19.22 23.77 57.38
N LYS A 107 20.53 24.07 57.39
CA LYS A 107 21.70 23.20 57.66
C LYS A 107 22.07 22.07 56.67
N ALA A 108 23.36 21.76 56.69
CA ALA A 108 24.06 20.85 55.78
C ALA A 108 24.88 19.81 56.55
N LYS A 109 25.31 18.76 55.83
CA LYS A 109 26.52 17.93 56.00
C LYS A 109 26.74 17.27 54.63
N THR A 110 27.77 17.60 53.85
CA THR A 110 29.16 17.06 53.93
C THR A 110 29.23 15.55 54.13
N GLU A 111 29.61 14.83 53.08
CA GLU A 111 30.87 14.08 53.07
C GLU A 111 31.32 13.75 51.64
N SER A 112 32.62 13.47 51.47
CA SER A 112 33.27 13.25 50.16
C SER A 112 34.24 12.07 50.26
N GLY A 113 34.07 11.04 49.41
CA GLY A 113 34.87 9.81 49.44
C GLY A 113 35.55 9.52 48.11
N PHE A 114 36.85 9.83 48.02
CA PHE A 114 37.73 9.44 46.92
C PHE A 114 38.30 8.03 47.16
N TYR A 115 38.09 7.08 46.24
CA TYR A 115 38.97 5.91 46.11
C TYR A 115 39.17 5.58 44.62
N SER A 116 40.31 4.98 44.29
CA SER A 116 40.63 4.50 42.94
C SER A 116 41.64 3.34 43.02
N THR A 117 41.84 2.70 41.87
CA THR A 117 42.97 1.80 41.49
C THR A 117 42.91 0.30 41.81
N HIS A 118 43.38 -0.47 40.82
CA HIS A 118 44.00 -1.83 40.85
C HIS A 118 43.14 -3.06 41.27
N SER A 119 43.37 -4.28 40.73
CA SER A 119 44.37 -4.78 39.76
C SER A 119 43.90 -6.03 38.96
N SER A 120 44.63 -6.33 37.86
CA SER A 120 44.79 -7.55 37.01
C SER A 120 44.43 -8.96 37.57
N SER A 121 44.40 -10.09 36.82
CA SER A 121 44.99 -10.52 35.52
C SER A 121 44.21 -11.76 34.97
N MET A 122 44.47 -12.51 33.86
CA MET A 122 45.56 -12.73 32.87
C MET A 122 44.98 -12.96 31.43
N LYS A 123 45.71 -12.81 30.30
CA LYS A 123 46.47 -13.81 29.46
C LYS A 123 45.73 -15.14 29.14
N LYS A 124 45.77 -15.70 27.92
CA LYS A 124 46.79 -15.77 26.84
C LYS A 124 46.13 -15.51 25.44
N THR A 125 46.71 -14.92 24.37
CA THR A 125 47.94 -15.19 23.56
C THR A 125 48.02 -16.63 23.01
N THR A 126 48.44 -17.01 21.79
CA THR A 126 48.83 -16.40 20.48
C THR A 126 48.95 -17.60 19.49
N LYS A 127 49.08 -17.54 18.16
CA LYS A 127 49.41 -16.50 17.15
C LYS A 127 48.78 -16.91 15.79
N GLY A 128 49.12 -16.24 14.68
CA GLY A 128 48.94 -16.76 13.30
C GLY A 128 50.19 -16.56 12.43
N ILE A 129 50.34 -17.32 11.34
CA ILE A 129 51.25 -17.11 10.18
C ILE A 129 50.94 -18.10 9.03
N ARG A 130 51.52 -17.86 7.85
CA ARG A 130 51.32 -18.51 6.53
C ARG A 130 51.82 -19.97 6.37
N SER A 131 51.34 -20.56 5.25
CA SER A 131 52.06 -21.29 4.16
C SER A 131 52.32 -22.81 4.16
N GLU A 132 52.40 -23.30 2.92
CA GLU A 132 53.04 -24.53 2.38
C GLU A 132 52.20 -25.82 2.18
N SER A 133 52.14 -26.26 0.92
CA SER A 133 51.92 -27.65 0.45
C SER A 133 53.26 -28.42 0.55
N PRO A 134 53.34 -29.78 0.49
CA PRO A 134 52.97 -30.64 -0.68
C PRO A 134 52.58 -32.09 -0.22
N PRO A 135 52.87 -33.25 -0.89
CA PRO A 135 53.24 -33.55 -2.29
C PRO A 135 52.50 -34.76 -2.98
N ALA A 136 52.51 -34.73 -4.32
CA ALA A 136 52.71 -35.79 -5.33
C ALA A 136 52.22 -37.26 -5.18
N LYS A 137 51.70 -37.80 -6.30
CA LYS A 137 52.11 -39.11 -6.89
C LYS A 137 52.05 -39.07 -8.44
N LEU A 138 52.53 -40.12 -9.11
CA LEU A 138 53.09 -40.12 -10.48
C LEU A 138 52.48 -41.20 -11.42
N GLU A 139 53.05 -41.28 -12.64
CA GLU A 139 52.78 -42.22 -13.77
C GLU A 139 51.54 -41.84 -14.63
N GLY A 140 51.63 -41.62 -15.96
CA GLY A 140 52.77 -41.58 -16.90
C GLY A 140 52.41 -40.74 -18.15
N ASP A 141 53.05 -40.81 -19.35
CA ASP A 141 54.20 -41.61 -19.80
C ASP A 141 54.87 -40.96 -21.07
N LEU A 142 55.31 -41.74 -22.07
CA LEU A 142 56.10 -41.39 -23.28
C LEU A 142 55.21 -41.08 -24.52
N SER A 143 55.66 -40.53 -25.67
CA SER A 143 57.01 -40.37 -26.26
C SER A 143 57.14 -39.17 -27.24
N CYS A 144 58.32 -39.00 -27.86
CA CYS A 144 58.75 -37.93 -28.80
C CYS A 144 58.07 -38.02 -30.20
N THR A 145 58.27 -37.17 -31.23
CA THR A 145 59.41 -36.32 -31.65
C THR A 145 58.97 -35.12 -32.52
N GLY A 146 59.88 -34.15 -32.77
CA GLY A 146 59.86 -33.31 -33.97
C GLY A 146 59.87 -31.80 -33.68
N GLY A 147 60.89 -31.10 -34.18
CA GLY A 147 60.99 -29.64 -34.04
C GLY A 147 61.42 -28.97 -35.35
N SER A 148 60.95 -27.74 -35.54
CA SER A 148 61.42 -26.77 -36.52
C SER A 148 61.30 -25.38 -35.91
N GLU A 149 62.39 -24.60 -35.87
CA GLU A 149 62.34 -23.20 -35.49
C GLU A 149 61.86 -22.35 -36.68
N GLU A 150 60.83 -21.52 -36.47
CA GLU A 150 60.38 -20.56 -37.48
C GLU A 150 60.32 -19.15 -36.88
N ILE A 151 60.95 -18.18 -37.57
CA ILE A 151 61.25 -16.86 -37.02
C ILE A 151 59.99 -15.98 -37.03
N ARG A 152 59.31 -15.90 -35.89
CA ARG A 152 58.03 -15.18 -35.76
C ARG A 152 58.21 -13.66 -35.73
N ALA A 153 57.83 -13.00 -36.82
CA ALA A 153 57.69 -11.54 -36.89
C ALA A 153 56.69 -11.00 -35.83
N PRO A 154 56.86 -9.76 -35.34
CA PRO A 154 56.00 -9.19 -34.31
C PRO A 154 54.54 -9.03 -34.79
N PRO A 155 53.54 -9.28 -33.93
CA PRO A 155 52.14 -9.24 -34.34
C PRO A 155 51.68 -7.82 -34.65
N VAL A 156 51.29 -7.58 -35.91
CA VAL A 156 50.54 -6.38 -36.31
C VAL A 156 49.27 -6.32 -35.46
N LYS A 157 49.01 -5.16 -34.85
CA LYS A 157 47.80 -4.94 -34.05
C LYS A 157 46.58 -4.82 -34.97
N SER A 158 45.99 -5.96 -35.33
CA SER A 158 44.68 -6.02 -35.97
C SER A 158 43.67 -5.23 -35.13
N LYS A 159 43.20 -4.09 -35.64
CA LYS A 159 42.04 -3.42 -35.06
C LYS A 159 40.89 -4.43 -35.09
N LYS A 160 40.32 -4.77 -33.93
CA LYS A 160 39.02 -5.46 -33.92
C LYS A 160 38.05 -4.60 -34.74
N PRO A 161 37.20 -5.19 -35.60
CA PRO A 161 36.12 -4.42 -36.19
C PRO A 161 35.31 -3.80 -35.04
N VAL A 162 34.92 -2.54 -35.19
CA VAL A 162 33.91 -1.97 -34.31
C VAL A 162 32.64 -2.73 -34.63
N ILE A 163 32.24 -3.63 -33.73
CA ILE A 163 30.89 -4.15 -33.72
C ILE A 163 30.03 -2.93 -33.43
N GLU A 164 29.34 -2.43 -34.44
CA GLU A 164 28.34 -1.40 -34.24
C GLU A 164 27.36 -1.92 -33.19
N LYS A 165 27.29 -1.21 -32.08
CA LYS A 165 26.33 -1.53 -31.02
C LYS A 165 24.96 -1.47 -31.69
N PRO A 166 24.14 -2.55 -31.65
CA PRO A 166 22.86 -2.54 -32.33
C PRO A 166 22.07 -1.32 -31.87
N PRO A 167 21.30 -0.67 -32.78
CA PRO A 167 20.57 0.56 -32.44
C PRO A 167 19.78 0.30 -31.17
N SER A 168 19.99 1.16 -30.16
CA SER A 168 19.52 0.89 -28.81
C SER A 168 18.00 0.77 -28.81
N GLU A 169 17.52 -0.47 -28.78
CA GLU A 169 16.11 -0.81 -28.95
C GLU A 169 15.26 0.03 -28.00
N ASN A 170 14.19 0.64 -28.55
CA ASN A 170 13.26 1.46 -27.79
C ASN A 170 12.80 0.70 -26.51
N PRO A 171 12.83 1.32 -25.32
CA PRO A 171 12.29 0.74 -24.09
C PRO A 171 10.94 0.03 -24.26
N GLU A 172 10.00 0.58 -25.05
CA GLU A 172 8.73 -0.05 -25.40
C GLU A 172 8.89 -1.39 -26.15
N THR A 173 9.73 -1.42 -27.18
CA THR A 173 10.04 -2.66 -27.92
C THR A 173 10.69 -3.70 -27.01
N ARG A 174 11.60 -3.27 -26.12
CA ARG A 174 12.28 -4.16 -25.16
C ARG A 174 11.31 -4.70 -24.11
N LEU A 175 10.37 -3.90 -23.61
CA LEU A 175 9.31 -4.34 -22.70
C LEU A 175 8.36 -5.33 -23.39
N SER A 176 7.97 -5.06 -24.64
CA SER A 176 7.13 -5.98 -25.42
C SER A 176 7.82 -7.34 -25.60
N LEU A 177 9.10 -7.35 -26.03
CA LEU A 177 9.94 -8.55 -26.16
C LEU A 177 10.30 -9.22 -24.82
N MET A 178 10.10 -8.53 -23.68
CA MET A 178 10.14 -9.17 -22.36
C MET A 178 8.80 -9.85 -22.07
N LEU A 179 7.67 -9.14 -22.22
CA LEU A 179 6.32 -9.65 -22.00
C LEU A 179 5.99 -10.88 -22.86
N ASP A 180 6.45 -10.95 -24.10
CA ASP A 180 6.23 -12.11 -24.99
C ASP A 180 6.79 -13.42 -24.41
N LYS A 181 7.78 -13.34 -23.49
CA LYS A 181 8.37 -14.50 -22.81
C LYS A 181 7.48 -15.06 -21.69
N SER A 182 6.43 -14.34 -21.30
CA SER A 182 5.38 -14.87 -20.41
C SER A 182 4.64 -16.05 -21.06
N TYR A 183 4.48 -16.09 -22.38
CA TYR A 183 3.80 -17.20 -23.07
C TYR A 183 4.70 -18.42 -23.35
N SER A 184 5.87 -18.53 -22.70
CA SER A 184 6.78 -19.66 -22.86
C SER A 184 6.30 -20.92 -22.12
N GLU A 185 6.35 -22.08 -22.79
CA GLU A 185 6.05 -23.39 -22.18
C GLU A 185 6.85 -23.65 -20.89
N ASN A 186 8.11 -23.20 -20.86
CA ASN A 186 9.00 -23.32 -19.72
C ASN A 186 8.63 -22.29 -18.63
N TRP A 187 8.07 -22.76 -17.52
CA TRP A 187 7.70 -21.93 -16.36
C TRP A 187 8.86 -21.06 -15.84
N SER A 188 10.11 -21.52 -15.98
CA SER A 188 11.29 -20.76 -15.54
C SER A 188 11.49 -19.52 -16.41
N THR A 189 11.20 -19.61 -17.71
CA THR A 189 11.19 -18.46 -18.63
C THR A 189 10.09 -17.47 -18.24
N ARG A 190 8.88 -17.95 -17.92
CA ARG A 190 7.76 -17.11 -17.46
C ARG A 190 8.06 -16.41 -16.13
N PHE A 191 8.60 -17.15 -15.17
CA PHE A 191 9.09 -16.60 -13.90
C PHE A 191 10.13 -15.50 -14.13
N ASN A 192 11.13 -15.78 -14.98
CA ASN A 192 12.17 -14.82 -15.37
C ASN A 192 11.65 -13.62 -16.20
N CYS A 193 10.42 -13.65 -16.70
CA CYS A 193 9.77 -12.48 -17.31
C CYS A 193 9.36 -11.50 -16.19
N PHE A 194 8.47 -11.93 -15.30
CA PHE A 194 7.94 -11.10 -14.21
C PHE A 194 9.02 -10.66 -13.21
N ASP A 195 9.93 -11.56 -12.82
CA ASP A 195 11.07 -11.26 -11.93
C ASP A 195 12.03 -10.20 -12.49
N LYS A 196 12.08 -10.03 -13.83
CA LYS A 196 12.92 -9.02 -14.49
C LYS A 196 12.15 -7.75 -14.81
N LEU A 197 10.84 -7.82 -15.07
CA LEU A 197 9.99 -6.65 -15.23
C LEU A 197 9.92 -5.85 -13.93
N SER A 198 9.62 -6.49 -12.79
CA SER A 198 9.55 -5.82 -11.49
C SER A 198 10.87 -5.10 -11.15
N LYS A 199 12.01 -5.77 -11.30
CA LYS A 199 13.35 -5.18 -11.06
C LYS A 199 13.67 -4.05 -12.02
N LYS A 200 13.38 -4.20 -13.32
CA LYS A 200 13.65 -3.14 -14.32
C LYS A 200 12.74 -1.92 -14.17
N LEU A 201 11.64 -2.02 -13.42
CA LEU A 201 10.76 -0.91 -13.08
C LEU A 201 11.11 -0.28 -11.72
N GLY A 202 11.54 -1.07 -10.73
CA GLY A 202 11.92 -0.60 -9.38
C GLY A 202 13.40 -0.24 -9.17
N GLU A 203 14.26 -0.39 -10.16
CA GLU A 203 15.66 0.08 -10.14
C GLU A 203 15.77 1.55 -10.63
N GLU A 204 16.76 2.31 -10.17
CA GLU A 204 16.96 3.73 -10.56
C GLU A 204 17.15 3.91 -12.08
N ASP A 205 17.78 2.96 -12.77
CA ASP A 205 17.89 2.91 -14.25
C ASP A 205 16.52 2.70 -14.97
N GLY A 206 15.43 2.53 -14.22
CA GLY A 206 14.10 2.16 -14.69
C GLY A 206 13.29 3.29 -15.33
N GLU A 207 13.70 4.56 -15.16
CA GLU A 207 12.96 5.74 -15.63
C GLU A 207 12.53 5.65 -17.10
N CYS A 208 13.43 5.20 -17.99
CA CYS A 208 13.15 5.07 -19.42
C CYS A 208 12.09 4.01 -19.77
N TYR A 209 11.86 3.02 -18.89
CA TYR A 209 10.75 2.08 -19.00
C TYR A 209 9.46 2.67 -18.45
N ALA A 210 9.54 3.41 -17.35
CA ALA A 210 8.40 4.10 -16.76
C ALA A 210 7.82 5.18 -17.69
N GLU A 211 8.69 5.97 -18.33
CA GLU A 211 8.30 6.95 -19.36
C GLU A 211 7.59 6.28 -20.53
N ALA A 212 8.10 5.15 -21.04
CA ALA A 212 7.48 4.42 -22.15
C ALA A 212 6.07 3.90 -21.80
N ILE A 213 5.89 3.38 -20.58
CA ILE A 213 4.60 2.90 -20.08
C ILE A 213 3.62 4.07 -19.79
N SER A 214 4.12 5.21 -19.33
CA SER A 214 3.33 6.44 -19.17
C SER A 214 2.85 6.97 -20.52
N ASN A 215 3.72 6.99 -21.53
CA ASN A 215 3.42 7.56 -22.85
C ASN A 215 2.64 6.62 -23.80
N SER A 216 2.67 5.30 -23.56
CA SER A 216 1.97 4.31 -24.40
C SER A 216 0.86 3.59 -23.62
N GLU A 217 -0.39 3.95 -23.91
CA GLU A 217 -1.59 3.30 -23.34
C GLU A 217 -1.66 1.81 -23.73
N GLN A 218 -1.42 1.49 -25.01
CA GLN A 218 -1.41 0.12 -25.52
C GLN A 218 -0.34 -0.75 -24.85
N LEU A 219 0.84 -0.18 -24.53
CA LEU A 219 1.88 -0.88 -23.78
C LEU A 219 1.43 -1.15 -22.34
N PHE A 220 0.79 -0.19 -21.68
CA PHE A 220 0.22 -0.40 -20.34
C PHE A 220 -0.89 -1.46 -20.36
N GLU A 221 -1.81 -1.42 -21.33
CA GLU A 221 -2.85 -2.44 -21.48
C GLU A 221 -2.25 -3.83 -21.69
N LYS A 222 -1.26 -3.99 -22.58
CA LYS A 222 -0.56 -5.27 -22.77
C LYS A 222 0.11 -5.73 -21.46
N LEU A 223 0.81 -4.82 -20.79
CA LEU A 223 1.52 -5.07 -19.53
C LEU A 223 0.55 -5.60 -18.45
N ILE A 224 -0.51 -4.84 -18.13
CA ILE A 224 -1.41 -5.18 -17.01
C ILE A 224 -2.30 -6.38 -17.34
N ASN A 225 -2.82 -6.51 -18.57
CA ASN A 225 -3.63 -7.67 -18.94
C ASN A 225 -2.82 -8.97 -18.96
N THR A 226 -1.56 -8.95 -19.42
CA THR A 226 -0.66 -10.11 -19.34
C THR A 226 -0.44 -10.55 -17.89
N HIS A 227 -0.25 -9.61 -16.95
CA HIS A 227 -0.13 -9.95 -15.53
C HIS A 227 -1.44 -10.51 -14.97
N ILE A 228 -2.57 -9.85 -15.26
CA ILE A 228 -3.90 -10.30 -14.84
C ILE A 228 -4.23 -11.69 -15.42
N GLU A 229 -3.74 -12.07 -16.60
CA GLU A 229 -3.80 -13.44 -17.12
C GLU A 229 -3.00 -14.43 -16.25
N HIS A 230 -1.72 -14.12 -15.99
CA HIS A 230 -0.78 -15.03 -15.32
C HIS A 230 -0.99 -15.20 -13.81
N LEU A 231 -1.95 -14.49 -13.19
CA LEU A 231 -2.46 -14.83 -11.86
C LEU A 231 -3.07 -16.24 -11.77
N ARG A 232 -3.41 -16.86 -12.90
CA ARG A 232 -3.87 -18.27 -12.99
C ARG A 232 -2.84 -19.19 -13.69
N ASP A 233 -1.55 -18.85 -13.67
CA ASP A 233 -0.48 -19.70 -14.23
C ASP A 233 -0.45 -21.09 -13.57
N SER A 234 -0.14 -22.12 -14.37
CA SER A 234 -0.04 -23.51 -13.91
C SER A 234 1.09 -23.80 -12.91
N HIS A 235 2.05 -22.87 -12.75
CA HIS A 235 3.19 -23.03 -11.86
C HIS A 235 3.29 -21.88 -10.85
N PHE A 236 3.00 -22.19 -9.57
CA PHE A 236 2.86 -21.23 -8.47
C PHE A 236 3.96 -20.15 -8.35
N LYS A 237 5.23 -20.44 -8.66
CA LYS A 237 6.30 -19.42 -8.62
C LYS A 237 6.08 -18.29 -9.64
N VAL A 238 5.48 -18.60 -10.79
CA VAL A 238 5.14 -17.60 -11.80
C VAL A 238 4.02 -16.69 -11.27
N VAL A 239 3.01 -17.26 -10.61
CA VAL A 239 1.95 -16.51 -9.92
C VAL A 239 2.54 -15.59 -8.84
N THR A 240 3.43 -16.08 -7.96
CA THR A 240 4.12 -15.24 -6.97
C THR A 240 4.92 -14.11 -7.63
N ALA A 241 5.76 -14.40 -8.64
CA ALA A 241 6.52 -13.36 -9.33
C ALA A 241 5.64 -12.33 -10.06
N CYS A 242 4.49 -12.78 -10.58
CA CYS A 242 3.48 -11.92 -11.20
C CYS A 242 2.77 -11.01 -10.17
N LEU A 243 2.51 -11.51 -8.96
CA LEU A 243 1.97 -10.72 -7.85
C LEU A 243 2.98 -9.66 -7.38
N GLU A 244 4.26 -10.03 -7.20
CA GLU A 244 5.32 -9.06 -6.87
C GLU A 244 5.49 -7.99 -7.96
N SER A 245 5.40 -8.38 -9.24
CA SER A 245 5.47 -7.44 -10.36
C SER A 245 4.23 -6.54 -10.45
N LEU A 246 3.06 -7.04 -10.06
CA LEU A 246 1.83 -6.23 -9.96
C LEU A 246 1.90 -5.17 -8.86
N LYS A 247 2.60 -5.41 -7.73
CA LYS A 247 2.82 -4.38 -6.69
C LYS A 247 3.46 -3.14 -7.32
N VAL A 248 4.64 -3.33 -7.92
CA VAL A 248 5.43 -2.28 -8.58
C VAL A 248 4.62 -1.55 -9.67
N ILE A 249 3.84 -2.29 -10.48
CA ILE A 249 3.02 -1.69 -11.55
C ILE A 249 1.88 -0.83 -10.98
N ILE A 250 1.23 -1.24 -9.89
CA ILE A 250 0.16 -0.46 -9.26
C ILE A 250 0.74 0.73 -8.48
N GLU A 251 1.89 0.56 -7.83
CA GLU A 251 2.61 1.65 -7.14
C GLU A 251 3.09 2.75 -8.10
N MET A 252 3.54 2.39 -9.31
CA MET A 252 4.06 3.34 -10.30
C MET A 252 2.99 3.95 -11.21
N PHE A 253 1.90 3.23 -11.53
CA PHE A 253 0.89 3.66 -12.50
C PHE A 253 -0.56 3.56 -11.95
N PRO A 254 -0.84 4.05 -10.73
CA PRO A 254 -2.08 3.76 -10.02
C PRO A 254 -3.34 4.27 -10.73
N GLU A 255 -3.25 5.43 -11.38
CA GLU A 255 -4.38 6.03 -12.11
C GLU A 255 -4.72 5.17 -13.35
N LYS A 256 -3.72 4.67 -14.09
CA LYS A 256 -3.92 3.71 -15.18
C LYS A 256 -4.39 2.34 -14.66
N ALA A 257 -3.84 1.85 -13.56
CA ALA A 257 -4.21 0.56 -12.97
C ALA A 257 -5.64 0.54 -12.39
N SER A 258 -6.18 1.70 -12.00
CA SER A 258 -7.54 1.81 -11.43
C SER A 258 -8.63 1.21 -12.33
N PHE A 259 -8.50 1.41 -13.65
CA PHE A 259 -9.43 0.89 -14.66
C PHE A 259 -9.43 -0.65 -14.76
N PHE A 260 -8.41 -1.32 -14.22
CA PHE A 260 -8.24 -2.78 -14.29
C PHE A 260 -8.56 -3.49 -12.97
N LEU A 261 -8.92 -2.78 -11.90
CA LEU A 261 -9.28 -3.39 -10.61
C LEU A 261 -10.47 -4.35 -10.72
N GLU A 262 -11.43 -4.08 -11.61
CA GLU A 262 -12.59 -4.94 -11.84
C GLU A 262 -12.24 -6.28 -12.52
N SER A 263 -11.13 -6.37 -13.26
CA SER A 263 -10.63 -7.62 -13.85
C SER A 263 -9.50 -8.28 -13.03
N LEU A 264 -8.75 -7.50 -12.25
CA LEU A 264 -7.69 -7.95 -11.34
C LEU A 264 -8.25 -8.62 -10.08
N LEU A 265 -9.09 -7.92 -9.33
CA LEU A 265 -9.52 -8.36 -7.99
C LEU A 265 -10.21 -9.74 -7.99
N PRO A 266 -11.09 -10.10 -8.95
CA PRO A 266 -11.68 -11.45 -9.00
C PRO A 266 -10.65 -12.58 -9.10
N LYS A 267 -9.49 -12.33 -9.72
CA LYS A 267 -8.39 -13.31 -9.84
C LYS A 267 -7.48 -13.28 -8.62
N LEU A 268 -7.22 -12.11 -8.03
CA LEU A 268 -6.52 -12.00 -6.74
C LEU A 268 -7.23 -12.82 -5.64
N LEU A 269 -8.58 -12.85 -5.67
CA LEU A 269 -9.38 -13.67 -4.78
C LEU A 269 -9.14 -15.18 -4.94
N ASP A 270 -8.79 -15.68 -6.13
CA ASP A 270 -8.42 -17.09 -6.32
C ASP A 270 -7.06 -17.43 -5.67
N CYS A 271 -6.13 -16.46 -5.64
CA CYS A 271 -4.78 -16.60 -5.08
C CYS A 271 -4.80 -16.78 -3.56
N PHE A 272 -5.69 -16.09 -2.83
CA PHE A 272 -5.94 -16.36 -1.39
C PHE A 272 -6.37 -17.80 -1.11
N GLY A 273 -6.98 -18.44 -2.11
CA GLY A 273 -7.39 -19.82 -2.05
C GLY A 273 -6.33 -20.82 -2.50
N ASP A 274 -5.06 -20.43 -2.68
CA ASP A 274 -4.03 -21.39 -3.07
C ASP A 274 -3.64 -22.38 -1.96
N SER A 275 -3.00 -23.45 -2.39
CA SER A 275 -2.30 -24.45 -1.58
C SER A 275 -0.92 -23.97 -1.09
N LYS A 276 -0.32 -22.99 -1.79
CA LYS A 276 1.03 -22.48 -1.51
C LYS A 276 0.95 -21.18 -0.75
N GLU A 277 1.51 -21.18 0.46
CA GLU A 277 1.49 -20.04 1.38
C GLU A 277 2.15 -18.80 0.77
N GLY A 278 3.22 -18.97 -0.03
CA GLY A 278 3.86 -17.88 -0.78
C GLY A 278 3.09 -17.34 -2.01
N VAL A 279 1.95 -17.93 -2.37
CA VAL A 279 0.99 -17.32 -3.31
C VAL A 279 -0.05 -16.51 -2.54
N SER A 280 -0.58 -17.05 -1.45
CA SER A 280 -1.52 -16.32 -0.59
C SER A 280 -0.88 -15.11 0.11
N GLN A 281 0.40 -15.20 0.52
CA GLN A 281 1.12 -14.08 1.12
C GLN A 281 1.37 -12.96 0.11
N ALA A 282 1.89 -13.26 -1.09
CA ALA A 282 2.09 -12.26 -2.13
C ALA A 282 0.77 -11.61 -2.59
N ALA A 283 -0.36 -12.34 -2.47
CA ALA A 283 -1.69 -11.79 -2.70
C ALA A 283 -2.19 -10.91 -1.55
N ASP A 284 -1.86 -11.24 -0.29
CA ASP A 284 -2.15 -10.41 0.89
C ASP A 284 -1.33 -9.11 0.83
N ASP A 285 -0.04 -9.19 0.55
CA ASP A 285 0.82 -8.02 0.38
C ASP A 285 0.32 -7.09 -0.75
N LEU A 286 -0.09 -7.65 -1.90
CA LEU A 286 -0.65 -6.87 -3.01
C LEU A 286 -2.01 -6.25 -2.64
N LEU A 287 -2.76 -6.88 -1.74
CA LEU A 287 -4.02 -6.35 -1.22
C LEU A 287 -3.78 -5.14 -0.30
N GLU A 288 -2.76 -5.18 0.56
CA GLU A 288 -2.37 -4.01 1.37
C GLU A 288 -2.00 -2.82 0.46
N ILE A 289 -1.17 -3.06 -0.57
CA ILE A 289 -0.83 -2.04 -1.57
C ILE A 289 -2.08 -1.45 -2.24
N ILE A 290 -3.06 -2.27 -2.62
CA ILE A 290 -4.33 -1.79 -3.21
C ILE A 290 -5.14 -0.94 -2.20
N ILE A 291 -5.12 -1.27 -0.91
CA ILE A 291 -5.84 -0.55 0.15
C ILE A 291 -5.20 0.81 0.46
N ASP A 292 -3.87 0.88 0.50
CA ASP A 292 -3.13 2.12 0.80
C ASP A 292 -3.18 3.14 -0.36
N ILE A 293 -3.61 2.68 -1.55
CA ILE A 293 -3.58 3.43 -2.81
C ILE A 293 -4.96 3.96 -3.24
N TYR A 294 -6.02 3.14 -3.12
CA TYR A 294 -7.34 3.47 -3.64
C TYR A 294 -8.33 3.81 -2.52
N ILE A 295 -9.33 4.64 -2.86
CA ILE A 295 -10.35 5.11 -1.92
C ILE A 295 -11.16 3.89 -1.39
N PRO A 296 -11.25 3.67 -0.06
CA PRO A 296 -11.92 2.50 0.50
C PRO A 296 -13.38 2.34 0.06
N GLU A 297 -14.11 3.45 -0.08
CA GLU A 297 -15.51 3.51 -0.50
C GLU A 297 -15.70 3.03 -1.96
N ASP A 298 -14.76 3.37 -2.84
CA ASP A 298 -14.76 2.93 -4.24
C ASP A 298 -14.41 1.43 -4.34
N LEU A 299 -13.40 0.98 -3.59
CA LEU A 299 -13.06 -0.43 -3.48
C LEU A 299 -14.22 -1.27 -2.91
N LEU A 300 -14.92 -0.76 -1.89
CA LEU A 300 -16.08 -1.41 -1.28
C LEU A 300 -17.22 -1.53 -2.29
N THR A 301 -17.50 -0.44 -3.00
CA THR A 301 -18.53 -0.38 -4.06
C THR A 301 -18.18 -1.30 -5.25
N LEU A 302 -16.90 -1.52 -5.54
CA LEU A 302 -16.42 -2.50 -6.52
C LEU A 302 -16.57 -3.95 -6.02
N LEU A 303 -16.04 -4.30 -4.85
CA LEU A 303 -16.18 -5.66 -4.27
C LEU A 303 -17.63 -6.12 -4.17
N MET A 304 -18.52 -5.20 -3.84
CA MET A 304 -19.94 -5.47 -3.72
C MET A 304 -20.59 -5.98 -5.02
N ARG A 305 -20.01 -5.70 -6.19
CA ARG A 305 -20.45 -6.24 -7.49
C ARG A 305 -20.14 -7.74 -7.67
N PHE A 306 -18.99 -8.21 -7.17
CA PHE A 306 -18.45 -9.55 -7.49
C PHE A 306 -19.26 -10.71 -6.89
N GLN A 307 -19.55 -11.73 -7.69
CA GLN A 307 -20.21 -12.97 -7.21
C GLN A 307 -19.16 -14.03 -6.87
N ILE A 308 -18.93 -14.27 -5.58
CA ILE A 308 -17.88 -15.19 -5.08
C ILE A 308 -18.39 -16.57 -4.65
N ASN A 309 -19.64 -16.90 -4.98
CA ASN A 309 -20.35 -18.09 -4.47
C ASN A 309 -19.69 -19.42 -4.86
N GLU A 310 -18.95 -19.45 -5.97
CA GLU A 310 -18.26 -20.63 -6.49
C GLU A 310 -16.77 -20.68 -6.08
N THR A 311 -16.25 -19.64 -5.42
CA THR A 311 -14.84 -19.58 -4.99
C THR A 311 -14.52 -20.55 -3.86
N LYS A 312 -13.23 -20.86 -3.70
CA LYS A 312 -12.72 -21.76 -2.66
C LYS A 312 -13.05 -21.24 -1.25
N PRO A 313 -13.25 -22.09 -0.21
CA PRO A 313 -13.62 -21.63 1.13
C PRO A 313 -12.66 -20.60 1.76
N LYS A 314 -11.34 -20.70 1.52
CA LYS A 314 -10.35 -19.69 1.92
C LYS A 314 -10.61 -18.33 1.26
N SER A 315 -10.83 -18.31 -0.07
CA SER A 315 -11.14 -17.10 -0.84
C SER A 315 -12.40 -16.40 -0.33
N LYS A 316 -13.42 -17.16 0.07
CA LYS A 316 -14.64 -16.59 0.67
C LYS A 316 -14.38 -15.89 2.01
N VAL A 317 -13.51 -16.48 2.85
CA VAL A 317 -13.09 -15.86 4.12
C VAL A 317 -12.32 -14.57 3.84
N LYS A 318 -11.29 -14.62 2.99
CA LYS A 318 -10.46 -13.46 2.64
C LYS A 318 -11.23 -12.33 1.94
N PHE A 319 -12.19 -12.65 1.06
CA PHE A 319 -13.13 -11.65 0.52
C PHE A 319 -13.92 -10.95 1.63
N LEU A 320 -14.41 -11.71 2.61
CA LEU A 320 -15.24 -11.17 3.68
C LEU A 320 -14.41 -10.39 4.72
N GLU A 321 -13.16 -10.80 4.97
CA GLU A 321 -12.16 -10.03 5.74
C GLU A 321 -11.89 -8.68 5.06
N PHE A 322 -11.59 -8.68 3.76
CA PHE A 322 -11.37 -7.46 2.96
C PHE A 322 -12.62 -6.56 2.93
N LEU A 323 -13.80 -7.12 2.66
CA LEU A 323 -15.07 -6.41 2.66
C LEU A 323 -15.39 -5.77 4.04
N THR A 324 -15.01 -6.43 5.14
CA THR A 324 -15.15 -5.88 6.50
C THR A 324 -14.21 -4.69 6.69
N ARG A 325 -12.91 -4.85 6.39
CA ARG A 325 -11.91 -3.78 6.57
C ARG A 325 -12.26 -2.53 5.77
N LEU A 326 -12.75 -2.68 4.54
CA LEU A 326 -13.20 -1.53 3.75
C LEU A 326 -14.45 -0.88 4.35
N ALA A 327 -15.42 -1.66 4.85
CA ALA A 327 -16.60 -1.13 5.54
C ALA A 327 -16.25 -0.38 6.84
N ASP A 328 -15.27 -0.86 7.60
CA ASP A 328 -14.78 -0.18 8.81
C ASP A 328 -14.14 1.18 8.48
N LEU A 329 -13.58 1.34 7.28
CA LEU A 329 -13.01 2.60 6.77
C LEU A 329 -14.05 3.51 6.08
N SER A 330 -15.13 2.96 5.52
CA SER A 330 -16.08 3.64 4.64
C SER A 330 -17.30 4.20 5.39
N GLU A 331 -17.18 5.35 6.07
CA GLU A 331 -18.29 5.86 6.91
C GLU A 331 -19.51 6.29 6.09
N ASP A 332 -19.31 7.11 5.05
CA ASP A 332 -20.36 7.66 4.17
C ASP A 332 -21.21 6.56 3.50
N TYR A 333 -20.62 5.37 3.25
CA TYR A 333 -21.32 4.20 2.69
C TYR A 333 -22.50 3.73 3.56
N PHE A 334 -22.43 3.98 4.88
CA PHE A 334 -23.47 3.60 5.84
C PHE A 334 -24.52 4.69 6.10
N GLU A 335 -24.47 5.83 5.41
CA GLU A 335 -25.58 6.81 5.39
C GLU A 335 -26.70 6.40 4.40
N SER A 336 -26.38 5.56 3.40
CA SER A 336 -27.30 5.21 2.31
C SER A 336 -28.03 3.89 2.53
N GLN A 337 -29.36 3.94 2.71
CA GLN A 337 -30.20 2.75 2.93
C GLN A 337 -30.03 1.69 1.83
N LEU A 338 -29.80 2.09 0.57
CA LEU A 338 -29.60 1.14 -0.53
C LEU A 338 -28.25 0.41 -0.45
N GLN A 339 -27.19 1.10 0.01
CA GLN A 339 -25.86 0.53 0.22
C GLN A 339 -25.86 -0.40 1.45
N VAL A 340 -26.37 0.06 2.59
CA VAL A 340 -26.50 -0.77 3.82
C VAL A 340 -27.32 -2.03 3.57
N LYS A 341 -28.49 -1.91 2.90
CA LYS A 341 -29.33 -3.06 2.54
C LYS A 341 -28.64 -4.04 1.62
N SER A 342 -27.84 -3.54 0.67
CA SER A 342 -27.04 -4.38 -0.22
C SER A 342 -25.95 -5.12 0.55
N PHE A 343 -25.23 -4.43 1.43
CA PHE A 343 -24.16 -4.99 2.27
C PHE A 343 -24.67 -6.08 3.21
N VAL A 344 -25.71 -5.77 4.01
CA VAL A 344 -26.37 -6.74 4.91
C VAL A 344 -26.84 -7.97 4.14
N LYS A 345 -27.48 -7.79 2.97
CA LYS A 345 -27.90 -8.90 2.10
C LYS A 345 -26.71 -9.70 1.55
N LYS A 346 -25.59 -9.06 1.21
CA LYS A 346 -24.36 -9.74 0.74
C LYS A 346 -23.80 -10.64 1.84
N VAL A 347 -23.54 -10.07 3.02
CA VAL A 347 -22.96 -10.80 4.17
C VAL A 347 -23.86 -11.97 4.60
N ALA A 348 -25.17 -11.74 4.72
CA ALA A 348 -26.11 -12.81 5.07
C ALA A 348 -26.14 -13.95 4.02
N ASN A 349 -26.03 -13.65 2.72
CA ASN A 349 -25.96 -14.68 1.67
C ASN A 349 -24.62 -15.41 1.61
N LEU A 350 -23.52 -14.84 2.12
CA LEU A 350 -22.22 -15.52 2.22
C LEU A 350 -22.14 -16.46 3.43
N ALA A 351 -22.76 -16.08 4.56
CA ALA A 351 -22.88 -16.94 5.73
C ALA A 351 -23.91 -18.08 5.53
N LYS A 352 -24.94 -17.84 4.71
CA LYS A 352 -26.00 -18.80 4.40
C LYS A 352 -25.43 -20.12 3.88
N ASP A 353 -25.92 -21.21 4.47
CA ASP A 353 -25.55 -22.60 4.18
C ASP A 353 -24.04 -22.93 4.38
N SER A 354 -23.25 -22.03 4.99
CA SER A 354 -21.84 -22.26 5.31
C SER A 354 -21.65 -22.94 6.67
N SER A 355 -20.73 -23.91 6.72
CA SER A 355 -20.23 -24.54 7.95
C SER A 355 -18.84 -24.03 8.38
N SER A 356 -18.27 -23.08 7.64
CA SER A 356 -16.91 -22.57 7.89
C SER A 356 -16.92 -21.57 9.05
N LYS A 357 -16.54 -22.01 10.25
CA LYS A 357 -16.48 -21.13 11.44
C LYS A 357 -15.70 -19.81 11.23
N PRO A 358 -14.56 -19.76 10.51
CA PRO A 358 -13.91 -18.49 10.17
C PRO A 358 -14.80 -17.57 9.33
N LEU A 359 -15.53 -18.10 8.35
CA LEU A 359 -16.46 -17.31 7.53
C LEU A 359 -17.63 -16.78 8.37
N LEU A 360 -18.22 -17.63 9.21
CA LEU A 360 -19.32 -17.26 10.10
C LEU A 360 -18.88 -16.19 11.13
N SER A 361 -17.68 -16.34 11.70
CA SER A 361 -17.07 -15.37 12.60
C SER A 361 -16.78 -14.03 11.91
N GLN A 362 -16.36 -14.03 10.65
CA GLN A 362 -16.15 -12.77 9.91
C GLN A 362 -17.48 -12.15 9.44
N ALA A 363 -18.50 -12.97 9.15
CA ALA A 363 -19.84 -12.50 8.80
C ALA A 363 -20.53 -11.75 9.94
N ILE A 364 -20.42 -12.25 11.18
CA ILE A 364 -21.01 -11.54 12.33
C ILE A 364 -20.28 -10.21 12.59
N LYS A 365 -18.93 -10.19 12.55
CA LYS A 365 -18.16 -8.94 12.66
C LYS A 365 -18.58 -7.89 11.62
N ALA A 366 -18.76 -8.29 10.36
CA ALA A 366 -19.19 -7.37 9.30
C ALA A 366 -20.58 -6.76 9.58
N LEU A 367 -21.52 -7.54 10.11
CA LEU A 367 -22.84 -7.06 10.52
C LEU A 367 -22.77 -6.17 11.79
N GLU A 368 -21.87 -6.47 12.71
CA GLU A 368 -21.63 -5.65 13.91
C GLU A 368 -20.96 -4.32 13.57
N GLY A 369 -19.97 -4.29 12.67
CA GLY A 369 -19.34 -3.07 12.15
C GLY A 369 -20.36 -2.18 11.44
N ALA A 370 -21.17 -2.76 10.54
CA ALA A 370 -22.30 -2.05 9.92
C ALA A 370 -23.26 -1.45 10.95
N LYS A 371 -23.60 -2.20 12.01
CA LYS A 371 -24.46 -1.71 13.11
C LYS A 371 -23.79 -0.61 13.93
N GLN A 372 -22.47 -0.63 14.09
CA GLN A 372 -21.71 0.43 14.77
C GLN A 372 -21.66 1.72 13.96
N LYS A 373 -21.52 1.63 12.62
CA LYS A 373 -21.60 2.80 11.72
C LYS A 373 -23.02 3.37 11.64
N ASN A 374 -24.02 2.52 11.40
CA ASN A 374 -25.43 2.92 11.35
C ASN A 374 -26.36 1.80 11.85
N GLN A 375 -26.79 1.90 13.11
CA GLN A 375 -27.66 0.91 13.73
C GLN A 375 -29.03 0.81 13.05
N ASP A 376 -29.69 1.93 12.79
CA ASP A 376 -31.10 1.93 12.37
C ASP A 376 -31.26 1.45 10.93
N LEU A 377 -30.36 1.86 10.03
CA LEU A 377 -30.32 1.32 8.65
C LEU A 377 -29.89 -0.15 8.63
N THR A 378 -28.99 -0.59 9.52
CA THR A 378 -28.56 -1.99 9.58
C THR A 378 -29.67 -2.90 10.11
N LEU A 379 -30.31 -2.55 11.23
CA LEU A 379 -31.39 -3.34 11.82
C LEU A 379 -32.61 -3.43 10.91
N SER A 380 -33.03 -2.32 10.29
CA SER A 380 -34.11 -2.33 9.30
C SER A 380 -33.75 -3.19 8.08
N SER A 381 -32.52 -3.07 7.56
CA SER A 381 -32.02 -3.92 6.47
C SER A 381 -32.03 -5.42 6.79
N ILE A 382 -31.74 -5.82 8.04
CA ILE A 382 -31.83 -7.24 8.46
C ILE A 382 -33.30 -7.70 8.52
N VAL A 383 -34.22 -6.87 9.02
CA VAL A 383 -35.66 -7.18 9.07
C VAL A 383 -36.28 -7.26 7.66
N GLU A 384 -35.72 -6.56 6.68
CA GLU A 384 -36.11 -6.64 5.27
C GLU A 384 -35.49 -7.84 4.49
N LEU A 385 -34.65 -8.66 5.12
CA LEU A 385 -34.17 -9.92 4.51
C LEU A 385 -35.30 -10.97 4.44
N PRO A 386 -35.24 -11.94 3.51
CA PRO A 386 -36.15 -13.08 3.52
C PRO A 386 -35.90 -13.97 4.75
N SER A 387 -36.91 -14.75 5.14
CA SER A 387 -36.94 -15.46 6.44
C SER A 387 -35.78 -16.45 6.67
N ARG A 388 -35.19 -17.01 5.60
CA ARG A 388 -34.05 -17.94 5.68
C ARG A 388 -32.77 -17.19 6.05
N GLU A 389 -32.55 -16.04 5.43
CA GLU A 389 -31.41 -15.16 5.69
C GLU A 389 -31.52 -14.50 7.08
N GLN A 390 -32.73 -14.10 7.50
CA GLN A 390 -32.97 -13.65 8.89
C GLN A 390 -32.59 -14.73 9.92
N GLU A 391 -32.91 -15.99 9.64
CA GLU A 391 -32.59 -17.12 10.53
C GLU A 391 -31.08 -17.42 10.55
N VAL A 392 -30.36 -17.18 9.45
CA VAL A 392 -28.89 -17.23 9.43
C VAL A 392 -28.29 -16.13 10.33
N VAL A 393 -28.76 -14.88 10.22
CA VAL A 393 -28.27 -13.78 11.07
C VAL A 393 -28.61 -14.02 12.55
N ARG A 394 -29.80 -14.54 12.85
CA ARG A 394 -30.19 -14.92 14.22
C ARG A 394 -29.27 -15.98 14.80
N LYS A 395 -28.94 -17.03 14.02
CA LYS A 395 -28.02 -18.10 14.45
C LYS A 395 -26.59 -17.60 14.63
N LEU A 396 -26.08 -16.76 13.71
CA LEU A 396 -24.78 -16.10 13.87
C LEU A 396 -24.71 -15.32 15.18
N ALA A 397 -25.71 -14.47 15.44
CA ALA A 397 -25.74 -13.65 16.64
C ALA A 397 -25.81 -14.49 17.93
N GLN A 398 -26.50 -15.65 17.89
CA GLN A 398 -26.53 -16.59 19.02
C GLN A 398 -25.22 -17.38 19.20
N GLU A 399 -24.57 -17.86 18.13
CA GLU A 399 -23.31 -18.63 18.20
C GLU A 399 -22.15 -17.77 18.70
N PHE A 400 -22.10 -16.49 18.31
CA PHE A 400 -21.00 -15.57 18.64
C PHE A 400 -21.33 -14.58 19.78
N GLY A 401 -22.50 -14.68 20.41
CA GLY A 401 -22.87 -13.86 21.58
C GLY A 401 -23.20 -12.39 21.27
N SER A 402 -23.57 -12.09 20.03
CA SER A 402 -23.85 -10.73 19.55
C SER A 402 -25.20 -10.19 20.04
N ASP A 403 -25.23 -8.91 20.39
CA ASP A 403 -26.44 -8.19 20.81
C ASP A 403 -27.48 -8.01 19.67
N LEU A 404 -27.06 -8.19 18.41
CA LEU A 404 -27.95 -8.35 17.24
C LEU A 404 -29.06 -9.39 17.50
N SER A 405 -28.81 -10.40 18.33
CA SER A 405 -29.78 -11.42 18.71
C SER A 405 -31.02 -10.86 19.44
N TYR A 406 -30.87 -9.79 20.22
CA TYR A 406 -31.98 -9.16 20.96
C TYR A 406 -32.95 -8.41 20.04
N HIS A 407 -32.44 -7.81 18.96
CA HIS A 407 -33.25 -7.08 17.98
C HIS A 407 -34.00 -8.01 17.00
N LEU A 408 -33.62 -9.29 16.95
CA LEU A 408 -34.16 -10.29 16.01
C LEU A 408 -35.09 -11.31 16.67
N LYS A 409 -35.67 -10.97 17.85
CA LYS A 409 -36.76 -11.70 18.49
C LYS A 409 -37.89 -11.97 17.47
N PRO A 410 -38.38 -13.20 17.31
CA PRO A 410 -39.52 -13.46 16.44
C PRO A 410 -40.78 -12.75 16.95
N ARG A 411 -41.61 -12.26 16.02
CA ARG A 411 -42.76 -11.37 16.27
C ARG A 411 -43.81 -11.94 17.26
N THR A 412 -43.79 -13.25 17.47
CA THR A 412 -44.62 -13.97 18.46
C THR A 412 -44.24 -13.71 19.91
N VAL A 413 -43.01 -13.30 20.22
CA VAL A 413 -42.55 -13.09 21.61
C VAL A 413 -43.11 -11.80 22.20
N TYR A 414 -43.21 -10.72 21.42
CA TYR A 414 -43.77 -9.45 21.89
C TYR A 414 -45.20 -9.60 22.42
N LEU A 415 -46.05 -10.37 21.72
CA LEU A 415 -47.41 -10.68 22.16
C LEU A 415 -47.48 -11.53 23.44
N GLN A 416 -46.40 -12.23 23.81
CA GLN A 416 -46.29 -12.99 25.08
C GLN A 416 -45.66 -12.18 26.23
N GLU A 417 -44.96 -11.09 25.91
CA GLU A 417 -44.43 -10.12 26.89
C GLU A 417 -45.46 -9.03 27.21
N GLU A 418 -46.31 -8.65 26.24
CA GLU A 418 -47.44 -7.72 26.45
C GLU A 418 -48.64 -8.36 27.17
N THR A 419 -48.84 -9.68 27.07
CA THR A 419 -49.88 -10.42 27.83
C THR A 419 -49.43 -10.87 29.23
N LYS A 420 -48.33 -10.31 29.73
CA LYS A 420 -47.78 -10.53 31.09
C LYS A 420 -47.55 -9.22 31.87
N LYS A 421 -48.28 -8.16 31.50
CA LYS A 421 -48.44 -6.92 32.26
C LYS A 421 -49.93 -6.66 32.49
#